data_AF-A0A8C4NFH3-F1
#
_entry.id   AF-A0A8C4NFH3-F1
#
_cell.length_a   1.000
_cell.length_b   1.000
_cell.length_c   1.000
_cell.angle_alpha   90.00
_cell.angle_beta   90.00
_cell.angle_gamma   90.00
#
_symmetry.space_group_name_H-M   'P 1'
#
loop_
_entity.id
_entity.type
_entity.pdbx_description
1 polymer ?
#
loop_
_entity_poly.entity_id
_entity_poly.type
_entity_poly.pdbx_seq_one_letter_code
_entity_poly.pdbx_strand_id
1 'polypeptide(L)'
;MAGMGRGRGRGQMTFNIEAIGFGKGDALPPTALQPPPLFPPRENLPLPLQTGEETDYQVALKQEFRLAMKSLPYFLKIETKKKDIVRYSDKYHSKGAGDLASEWVPDWRRLPKELNILQKSRKAKNVKLKGVHDKMAKKVKPVDKTEILKTLEDWIMWTFISFSHSKSRPEQEVIHSN
;
A
#
# COMPACT_ATOMS: atom_id res chain seq x y z
N MET A 1 -6.66 -75.52 28.32
CA MET A 1 -7.90 -74.70 28.46
C MET A 1 -8.00 -73.77 27.28
N ALA A 2 -9.09 -73.87 26.51
CA ALA A 2 -9.27 -73.25 25.21
C ALA A 2 -9.52 -71.73 25.31
N GLY A 3 -8.72 -70.93 24.60
CA GLY A 3 -8.89 -69.49 24.46
C GLY A 3 -9.91 -69.18 23.37
N MET A 4 -11.12 -68.82 23.79
CA MET A 4 -12.24 -68.47 22.93
C MET A 4 -12.18 -66.96 22.59
N GLY A 5 -11.47 -66.61 21.53
CA GLY A 5 -11.38 -65.23 21.01
C GLY A 5 -12.34 -64.99 19.85
N ARG A 6 -13.57 -64.54 20.14
CA ARG A 6 -14.55 -64.10 19.15
C ARG A 6 -14.01 -62.90 18.37
N GLY A 7 -13.71 -63.10 17.09
CA GLY A 7 -13.28 -62.06 16.15
C GLY A 7 -14.34 -60.96 15.99
N ARG A 8 -13.98 -59.75 16.39
CA ARG A 8 -14.79 -58.54 16.22
C ARG A 8 -14.71 -58.05 14.77
N GLY A 9 -15.84 -58.06 14.06
CA GLY A 9 -16.25 -56.97 13.16
C GLY A 9 -15.37 -56.62 11.96
N ARG A 10 -14.92 -57.59 11.15
CA ARG A 10 -14.58 -57.27 9.74
C ARG A 10 -15.88 -57.25 8.95
N GLY A 11 -16.36 -56.04 8.63
CA GLY A 11 -17.65 -55.82 7.95
C GLY A 11 -17.76 -56.61 6.64
N GLN A 12 -18.92 -57.22 6.41
CA GLN A 12 -19.27 -57.83 5.13
C GLN A 12 -19.23 -56.75 4.05
N MET A 13 -18.28 -56.85 3.11
CA MET A 13 -18.21 -55.93 1.98
C MET A 13 -19.31 -56.29 0.97
N THR A 14 -19.97 -55.29 0.39
CA THR A 14 -21.08 -55.49 -0.55
C THR A 14 -20.64 -55.97 -1.94
N PHE A 15 -19.34 -56.09 -2.19
CA PHE A 15 -18.74 -56.51 -3.45
C PHE A 15 -17.79 -57.69 -3.25
N ASN A 16 -17.58 -58.46 -4.32
CA ASN A 16 -16.72 -59.66 -4.29
C ASN A 16 -15.24 -59.27 -4.15
N ILE A 17 -14.66 -59.52 -2.98
CA ILE A 17 -13.26 -59.20 -2.64
C ILE A 17 -12.26 -60.07 -3.44
N GLU A 18 -12.63 -61.32 -3.73
CA GLU A 18 -11.81 -62.27 -4.50
C GLU A 18 -11.59 -61.84 -5.94
N ALA A 19 -12.56 -61.15 -6.55
CA ALA A 19 -12.43 -60.61 -7.90
C ALA A 19 -11.42 -59.45 -7.99
N ILE A 20 -11.13 -58.80 -6.86
CA ILE A 20 -10.13 -57.73 -6.74
C ILE A 20 -8.73 -58.32 -6.45
N GLY A 21 -8.64 -59.62 -6.20
CA GLY A 21 -7.37 -60.33 -6.00
C GLY A 21 -6.98 -60.51 -4.53
N PHE A 22 -7.88 -60.26 -3.57
CA PHE A 22 -7.67 -60.60 -2.17
C PHE A 22 -8.35 -61.93 -1.85
N GLY A 23 -7.58 -62.93 -1.43
CA GLY A 23 -8.10 -64.22 -1.00
C GLY A 23 -8.86 -64.16 0.33
N LYS A 24 -9.66 -65.20 0.61
CA LYS A 24 -10.35 -65.33 1.90
C LYS A 24 -9.31 -65.42 3.03
N GLY A 25 -9.18 -64.36 3.81
CA GLY A 25 -8.23 -64.27 4.92
C GLY A 25 -6.92 -63.56 4.60
N ASP A 26 -6.72 -63.10 3.35
CA ASP A 26 -5.57 -62.27 3.01
C ASP A 26 -5.65 -60.90 3.72
N ALA A 27 -4.47 -60.37 4.02
CA ALA A 27 -4.33 -59.10 4.72
C ALA A 27 -4.76 -57.94 3.80
N LEU A 28 -5.97 -57.43 4.05
CA LEU A 28 -6.45 -56.18 3.46
C LEU A 28 -5.51 -55.02 3.85
N PRO A 29 -5.38 -53.98 3.00
CA PRO A 29 -4.55 -52.83 3.31
C PRO A 29 -4.96 -52.21 4.65
N PRO A 30 -3.99 -51.77 5.46
CA PRO A 30 -4.28 -51.21 6.76
C PRO A 30 -5.15 -49.95 6.63
N THR A 31 -6.11 -49.79 7.53
CA THR A 31 -6.93 -48.58 7.60
C THR A 31 -6.06 -47.41 8.07
N ALA A 32 -5.92 -46.37 7.24
CA ALA A 32 -5.17 -45.17 7.60
C ALA A 32 -5.89 -44.43 8.74
N LEU A 33 -5.22 -44.27 9.89
CA LEU A 33 -5.77 -43.60 11.08
C LEU A 33 -5.69 -42.08 11.01
N GLN A 34 -4.72 -41.55 10.27
CA GLN A 34 -4.47 -40.12 10.12
C GLN A 34 -4.22 -39.80 8.64
N PRO A 35 -4.69 -38.65 8.11
CA PRO A 35 -4.31 -38.22 6.78
C PRO A 35 -2.79 -38.05 6.67
N PRO A 36 -2.21 -38.30 5.48
CA PRO A 36 -0.78 -38.07 5.27
C PRO A 36 -0.40 -36.61 5.54
N PRO A 37 0.84 -36.34 5.97
CA PRO A 37 1.29 -34.99 6.25
C PRO A 37 1.26 -34.12 4.97
N LEU A 38 1.07 -32.80 5.15
CA LEU A 38 1.03 -31.82 4.03
C LEU A 38 2.32 -31.84 3.18
N PHE A 39 3.46 -32.08 3.83
CA PHE A 39 4.76 -32.19 3.17
C PHE A 39 5.38 -33.55 3.48
N PRO A 40 5.28 -34.53 2.57
CA PRO A 40 5.95 -35.81 2.75
C PRO A 40 7.49 -35.61 2.70
N PRO A 41 8.25 -36.32 3.54
CA PRO A 41 9.71 -36.24 3.52
C PRO A 41 10.25 -36.72 2.16
N ARG A 42 11.24 -36.00 1.61
CA ARG A 42 11.86 -36.32 0.32
C ARG A 42 13.24 -36.92 0.57
N GLU A 43 13.55 -38.01 -0.14
CA GLU A 43 14.86 -38.68 -0.07
C GLU A 43 15.95 -37.86 -0.76
N ASN A 44 15.60 -37.16 -1.85
CA ASN A 44 16.54 -36.35 -2.63
C ASN A 44 16.37 -34.86 -2.33
N LEU A 45 17.46 -34.24 -1.90
CA LEU A 45 17.57 -32.79 -1.70
C LEU A 45 18.03 -32.10 -2.99
N PRO A 46 17.68 -30.82 -3.19
CA PRO A 46 18.22 -30.05 -4.30
C PRO A 46 19.74 -29.92 -4.20
N LEU A 47 20.41 -29.81 -5.35
CA LEU A 47 21.85 -29.62 -5.42
C LEU A 47 22.27 -28.29 -4.77
N PRO A 48 23.45 -28.23 -4.13
CA PRO A 48 23.99 -26.99 -3.60
C PRO A 48 24.21 -25.98 -4.73
N LEU A 49 24.11 -24.69 -4.39
CA LEU A 49 24.33 -23.62 -5.35
C LEU A 49 25.80 -23.57 -5.77
N GLN A 50 26.05 -23.22 -7.03
CA GLN A 50 27.41 -22.97 -7.51
C GLN A 50 27.96 -21.72 -6.82
N THR A 51 29.18 -21.84 -6.29
CA THR A 51 29.89 -20.76 -5.59
C THR A 51 31.12 -20.37 -6.39
N GLY A 52 31.28 -19.08 -6.67
CA GLY A 52 32.41 -18.53 -7.41
C GLY A 52 32.24 -17.04 -7.68
N GLU A 53 33.36 -16.35 -7.95
CA GLU A 53 33.35 -14.89 -8.17
C GLU A 53 32.49 -14.47 -9.37
N GLU A 54 32.48 -15.28 -10.44
CA GLU A 54 31.65 -15.02 -11.62
C GLU A 54 30.15 -15.09 -11.29
N THR A 55 29.72 -16.13 -10.55
CA THR A 55 28.32 -16.28 -10.17
C THR A 55 27.87 -15.18 -9.23
N ASP A 56 28.76 -14.74 -8.33
CA ASP A 56 28.48 -13.65 -7.39
C ASP A 56 28.35 -12.30 -8.12
N TYR A 57 29.21 -12.07 -9.12
CA TYR A 57 29.09 -10.89 -9.99
C TYR A 57 27.75 -10.86 -10.74
N GLN A 58 27.33 -11.99 -11.32
CA GLN A 58 26.04 -12.08 -12.00
C GLN A 58 24.86 -11.81 -11.05
N VAL A 59 24.93 -12.28 -9.80
CA VAL A 59 23.91 -12.00 -8.77
C VAL A 59 23.89 -10.51 -8.42
N ALA A 60 25.05 -9.88 -8.24
CA ALA A 60 25.15 -8.45 -7.97
C ALA A 60 24.55 -7.62 -9.11
N LEU A 61 24.95 -7.92 -10.36
CA LEU A 61 24.44 -7.25 -11.56
C LEU A 61 22.91 -7.40 -11.66
N LYS A 62 22.38 -8.59 -11.41
CA LYS A 62 20.93 -8.83 -11.39
C LYS A 62 20.20 -7.95 -10.37
N GLN A 63 20.80 -7.71 -9.20
CA GLN A 63 20.22 -6.83 -8.19
C GLN A 63 20.23 -5.37 -8.65
N GLU A 64 21.36 -4.88 -9.16
CA GLU A 64 21.49 -3.53 -9.68
C GLU A 64 20.52 -3.28 -10.84
N PHE A 65 20.42 -4.21 -11.77
CA PHE A 65 19.50 -4.14 -12.90
C PHE A 65 18.04 -4.02 -12.44
N ARG A 66 17.65 -4.75 -11.38
CA ARG A 66 16.31 -4.64 -10.80
C ARG A 66 16.05 -3.23 -10.25
N LEU A 67 17.06 -2.60 -9.65
CA LEU A 67 16.93 -1.24 -9.11
C LEU A 67 16.87 -0.21 -10.25
N ALA A 68 17.75 -0.34 -11.24
CA ALA A 68 17.75 0.51 -12.43
C ALA A 68 16.44 0.42 -13.21
N MET A 69 15.90 -0.79 -13.40
CA MET A 69 14.62 -0.98 -14.09
C MET A 69 13.44 -0.28 -13.38
N LYS A 70 13.48 -0.15 -12.05
CA LYS A 70 12.44 0.56 -11.28
C LYS A 70 12.55 2.08 -11.34
N SER A 71 13.73 2.61 -11.65
CA SER A 71 13.94 4.06 -11.83
C SER A 71 13.67 4.53 -13.26
N LEU A 72 13.71 3.62 -14.24
CA LEU A 72 13.41 3.92 -15.63
C LEU A 72 11.95 4.34 -15.86
N PRO A 73 11.68 5.17 -16.90
CA PRO A 73 10.34 5.65 -17.23
C PRO A 73 9.39 4.55 -17.70
N TYR A 74 9.92 3.39 -18.10
CA TYR A 74 9.15 2.21 -18.50
C TYR A 74 8.46 1.51 -17.31
N PHE A 75 8.85 1.82 -16.08
CA PHE A 75 8.24 1.25 -14.89
C PHE A 75 6.95 1.98 -14.52
N LEU A 76 5.84 1.51 -15.11
CA LEU A 76 4.51 2.04 -14.84
C LEU A 76 4.05 1.67 -13.42
N LYS A 77 3.96 2.68 -12.55
CA LYS A 77 3.37 2.54 -11.22
C LYS A 77 1.86 2.65 -11.36
N ILE A 78 1.14 1.69 -10.76
CA ILE A 78 -0.32 1.77 -10.68
C ILE A 78 -0.68 3.03 -9.89
N GLU A 79 -1.52 3.89 -10.47
CA GLU A 79 -1.96 5.13 -9.82
C GLU A 79 -2.59 4.80 -8.46
N THR A 80 -2.07 5.42 -7.40
CA THR A 80 -2.70 5.31 -6.09
C THR A 80 -4.06 5.98 -6.14
N LYS A 81 -5.08 5.29 -5.60
CA LYS A 81 -6.45 5.84 -5.55
C LYS A 81 -6.42 7.22 -4.93
N LYS A 82 -7.26 8.12 -5.45
CA LYS A 82 -7.40 9.48 -4.93
C LYS A 82 -7.61 9.43 -3.42
N LYS A 83 -6.81 10.20 -2.69
CA LYS A 83 -6.97 10.35 -1.24
C LYS A 83 -8.34 10.97 -0.96
N ASP A 84 -8.98 10.52 0.11
CA ASP A 84 -10.29 11.00 0.54
C ASP A 84 -10.27 12.49 0.94
N ILE A 85 -9.16 12.93 1.55
CA ILE A 85 -8.98 14.30 2.04
C ILE A 85 -7.77 14.93 1.36
N VAL A 86 -7.98 16.15 0.83
CA VAL A 86 -6.90 16.99 0.29
C VAL A 86 -6.28 17.78 1.44
N ARG A 87 -4.98 17.60 1.67
CA ARG A 87 -4.24 18.29 2.73
C ARG A 87 -3.38 19.40 2.14
N TYR A 88 -3.22 20.50 2.87
CA TYR A 88 -2.27 21.55 2.46
C TYR A 88 -0.83 21.02 2.35
N SER A 89 -0.49 19.98 3.12
CA SER A 89 0.80 19.31 3.03
C SER A 89 1.06 18.67 1.66
N ASP A 90 0.03 18.23 0.92
CA ASP A 90 0.19 17.62 -0.41
C ASP A 90 0.88 18.57 -1.42
N LYS A 91 0.81 19.89 -1.19
CA LYS A 91 1.52 20.93 -1.97
C LYS A 91 3.03 20.69 -2.05
N TYR A 92 3.61 20.03 -1.04
CA TYR A 92 5.05 19.78 -0.95
C TYR A 92 5.44 18.33 -1.30
N HIS A 93 4.48 17.41 -1.41
CA HIS A 93 4.74 16.00 -1.71
C HIS A 93 4.72 15.67 -3.22
N SER A 94 4.28 16.62 -4.05
CA SER A 94 3.99 16.40 -5.48
C SER A 94 5.19 16.55 -6.41
N LYS A 95 6.34 17.07 -5.92
CA LYS A 95 7.45 17.52 -6.79
C LYS A 95 8.60 16.52 -7.01
N GLY A 96 8.56 15.34 -6.41
CA GLY A 96 9.71 14.41 -6.45
C GLY A 96 9.43 13.01 -7.01
N ALA A 97 8.17 12.66 -7.25
CA ALA A 97 7.78 11.26 -7.50
C ALA A 97 7.02 11.01 -8.81
N GLY A 98 6.64 12.08 -9.53
CA GLY A 98 5.96 11.98 -10.81
C GLY A 98 6.63 12.88 -11.82
N ASP A 99 7.33 12.28 -12.78
CA ASP A 99 7.28 12.71 -14.20
C ASP A 99 8.26 11.96 -15.12
N LEU A 100 9.09 11.04 -14.61
CA LEU A 100 9.91 10.21 -15.52
C LEU A 100 9.02 9.42 -16.52
N ALA A 101 7.93 8.82 -16.04
CA ALA A 101 6.95 8.14 -16.90
C ALA A 101 6.24 9.09 -17.89
N SER A 102 6.17 10.38 -17.57
CA SER A 102 5.61 11.42 -18.44
C SER A 102 6.60 11.92 -19.50
N GLU A 103 7.90 11.73 -19.28
CA GLU A 103 8.98 12.23 -20.15
C GLU A 103 9.24 11.31 -21.35
N TRP A 104 9.01 9.99 -21.20
CA TRP A 104 9.21 9.05 -22.31
C TRP A 104 8.05 9.07 -23.30
N VAL A 105 8.31 9.60 -24.51
CA VAL A 105 7.34 9.64 -25.61
C VAL A 105 7.66 8.53 -26.62
N PRO A 106 6.74 7.57 -26.85
CA PRO A 106 6.94 6.52 -27.85
C PRO A 106 6.78 7.03 -29.29
N ASP A 107 7.43 6.37 -30.25
CA ASP A 107 7.23 6.63 -31.68
C ASP A 107 5.87 6.08 -32.15
N TRP A 108 4.90 6.98 -32.27
CA TRP A 108 3.53 6.66 -32.67
C TRP A 108 3.37 6.14 -34.11
N ARG A 109 4.40 6.22 -34.95
CA ARG A 109 4.36 5.66 -36.31
C ARG A 109 4.41 4.14 -36.32
N ARG A 110 5.04 3.54 -35.30
CA ARG A 110 5.21 2.09 -35.17
C ARG A 110 4.07 1.43 -34.41
N LEU A 111 3.33 2.20 -33.61
CA LEU A 111 2.25 1.71 -32.76
C LEU A 111 0.87 1.88 -33.42
N PRO A 112 -0.09 0.98 -33.14
CA PRO A 112 -1.47 1.19 -33.53
C PRO A 112 -2.03 2.51 -33.00
N LYS A 113 -2.88 3.17 -33.80
CA LYS A 113 -3.47 4.48 -33.45
C LYS A 113 -4.33 4.46 -32.18
N GLU A 114 -4.83 3.29 -31.78
CA GLU A 114 -5.66 3.08 -30.60
C GLU A 114 -4.89 3.25 -29.27
N LEU A 115 -3.57 3.02 -29.29
CA LEU A 115 -2.72 3.20 -28.12
C LEU A 115 -2.31 4.65 -27.90
N ASN A 116 -2.60 5.53 -28.85
CA ASN A 116 -2.36 6.95 -28.69
C ASN A 116 -3.39 7.49 -27.68
N ILE A 117 -2.97 7.54 -26.42
CA ILE A 117 -3.62 8.30 -25.37
C ILE A 117 -3.39 9.77 -25.70
N LEU A 118 -4.03 10.23 -26.78
CA LEU A 118 -4.14 11.64 -27.09
C LEU A 118 -4.69 12.23 -25.81
N GLN A 119 -3.91 13.06 -25.12
CA GLN A 119 -4.38 13.77 -23.96
C GLN A 119 -5.56 14.61 -24.42
N LYS A 120 -6.77 14.03 -24.40
CA LYS A 120 -8.02 14.76 -24.28
C LYS A 120 -7.86 15.40 -22.92
N SER A 121 -7.18 16.55 -22.91
CA SER A 121 -7.35 17.52 -21.86
C SER A 121 -8.84 17.53 -21.66
N ARG A 122 -9.27 17.15 -20.45
CA ARG A 122 -10.60 17.49 -20.02
C ARG A 122 -10.55 19.01 -19.98
N LYS A 123 -10.75 19.66 -21.13
CA LYS A 123 -11.25 21.02 -21.21
C LYS A 123 -12.50 20.90 -20.39
N ALA A 124 -12.41 21.28 -19.12
CA ALA A 124 -13.55 21.39 -18.26
C ALA A 124 -14.51 22.25 -19.07
N LYS A 125 -15.54 21.62 -19.63
CA LYS A 125 -16.68 22.36 -20.13
C LYS A 125 -17.15 23.06 -18.87
N ASN A 126 -16.84 24.34 -18.76
CA ASN A 126 -17.51 25.26 -17.85
C ASN A 126 -18.98 25.21 -18.28
N VAL A 127 -19.70 24.21 -17.78
CA VAL A 127 -21.15 24.18 -17.83
C VAL A 127 -21.55 25.29 -16.88
N LYS A 128 -21.72 26.50 -17.43
CA LYS A 128 -22.47 27.55 -16.78
C LYS A 128 -23.86 26.97 -16.50
N LEU A 129 -24.07 26.49 -15.28
CA LEU A 129 -25.40 26.19 -14.78
C LEU A 129 -26.19 27.48 -14.88
N LYS A 130 -27.19 27.49 -15.77
CA LYS A 130 -28.14 28.58 -15.93
C LYS A 130 -28.87 28.76 -14.60
N GLY A 131 -28.94 30.01 -14.16
CA GLY A 131 -29.31 30.41 -12.82
C GLY A 131 -30.60 29.81 -12.29
N VAL A 132 -30.51 29.32 -11.05
CA VAL A 132 -31.58 29.51 -10.08
C VAL A 132 -31.13 30.68 -9.22
N HIS A 133 -31.98 31.68 -9.17
CA HIS A 133 -31.73 32.98 -8.58
C HIS A 133 -31.84 32.89 -7.06
N ASP A 134 -30.69 32.83 -6.37
CA ASP A 134 -30.59 33.10 -4.95
C ASP A 134 -30.05 34.52 -4.74
N LYS A 135 -30.98 35.44 -4.48
CA LYS A 135 -30.71 36.73 -3.87
C LYS A 135 -30.14 36.47 -2.48
N MET A 136 -28.83 36.63 -2.32
CA MET A 136 -28.15 37.25 -1.16
C MET A 136 -26.62 37.05 -1.26
N ALA A 137 -26.02 37.55 -2.34
CA ALA A 137 -24.59 37.83 -2.34
C ALA A 137 -24.36 39.15 -1.59
N LYS A 138 -24.10 39.10 -0.28
CA LYS A 138 -23.45 40.21 0.41
C LYS A 138 -22.12 40.42 -0.31
N LYS A 139 -22.00 41.54 -1.04
CA LYS A 139 -20.73 42.02 -1.59
C LYS A 139 -19.77 42.19 -0.41
N VAL A 140 -18.86 41.22 -0.22
CA VAL A 140 -17.70 41.43 0.63
C VAL A 140 -16.89 42.51 -0.08
N LYS A 141 -16.79 43.69 0.55
CA LYS A 141 -15.97 44.79 0.05
C LYS A 141 -14.54 44.27 -0.12
N PRO A 142 -13.81 44.67 -1.18
CA PRO A 142 -12.39 44.39 -1.25
C PRO A 142 -11.76 44.98 0.01
N VAL A 143 -11.28 44.12 0.91
CA VAL A 143 -10.62 44.57 2.13
C VAL A 143 -9.30 45.17 1.70
N ASP A 144 -9.11 46.45 2.00
CA ASP A 144 -7.92 47.19 1.60
C ASP A 144 -6.70 46.59 2.28
N LYS A 145 -5.71 46.21 1.48
CA LYS A 145 -4.49 45.52 1.96
C LYS A 145 -3.75 46.33 3.02
N THR A 146 -3.88 47.64 2.99
CA THR A 146 -3.32 48.58 3.96
C THR A 146 -3.99 48.46 5.33
N GLU A 147 -5.28 48.18 5.40
CA GLU A 147 -5.99 47.95 6.67
C GLU A 147 -5.58 46.63 7.30
N ILE A 148 -5.43 45.58 6.48
CA ILE A 148 -4.95 44.27 6.95
C ILE A 148 -3.54 44.40 7.54
N LEU A 149 -2.64 45.11 6.86
CA LEU A 149 -1.28 45.35 7.35
C LEU A 149 -1.28 46.12 8.68
N LYS A 150 -2.10 47.17 8.79
CA LYS A 150 -2.27 47.91 10.05
C LYS A 150 -2.80 47.02 11.18
N THR A 151 -3.81 46.18 10.91
CA THR A 151 -4.32 45.26 11.94
C THR A 151 -3.29 44.24 12.41
N LEU A 152 -2.38 43.81 11.52
CA LEU A 152 -1.28 42.92 11.88
C LEU A 152 -0.21 43.64 12.69
N GLU A 153 0.15 44.87 12.32
CA GLU A 153 1.07 45.72 13.09
C GLU A 153 0.50 46.02 14.47
N ASP A 154 -0.79 46.33 14.59
CA ASP A 154 -1.48 46.57 15.87
C ASP A 154 -1.49 45.31 16.74
N TRP A 155 -1.70 44.13 16.17
CA TRP A 155 -1.60 42.85 16.90
C TRP A 155 -0.18 42.58 17.39
N ILE A 156 0.82 42.83 16.54
CA ILE A 156 2.24 42.70 16.93
C ILE A 156 2.55 43.67 18.07
N MET A 157 2.11 44.93 17.98
CA MET A 157 2.29 45.93 19.03
C MET A 157 1.58 45.54 20.32
N TRP A 158 0.35 45.01 20.26
CA TRP A 158 -0.36 44.52 21.44
C TRP A 158 0.38 43.34 22.09
N THR A 159 0.85 42.37 21.30
CA THR A 159 1.64 41.25 21.84
C THR A 159 2.95 41.71 22.48
N PHE A 160 3.62 42.71 21.89
CA PHE A 160 4.84 43.29 22.43
C PHE A 160 4.57 44.07 23.72
N ILE A 161 3.50 44.86 23.78
CA ILE A 161 3.08 45.60 24.98
C ILE A 161 2.66 44.66 26.10
N SER A 162 1.87 43.62 25.80
CA SER A 162 1.48 42.58 26.77
C SER A 162 2.68 41.79 27.29
N PHE A 163 3.66 41.49 26.44
CA PHE A 163 4.91 40.86 26.83
C PHE A 163 5.80 41.79 27.66
N SER A 164 5.85 43.08 27.34
CA SER A 164 6.58 44.08 28.10
C SER A 164 5.95 44.32 29.48
N HIS A 165 4.62 44.30 29.60
CA HIS A 165 3.92 44.43 30.88
C HIS A 165 4.11 43.19 31.78
N SER A 166 4.33 42.01 31.20
CA SER A 166 4.62 40.79 31.97
C SER A 166 6.04 40.80 32.56
N LYS A 167 6.95 41.62 32.02
CA LYS A 167 8.36 41.70 32.47
C LYS A 167 8.62 42.81 33.51
N SER A 168 7.64 43.69 33.73
CA SER A 168 7.74 44.85 34.63
C SER A 168 6.90 44.69 35.92
N ARG A 169 6.74 43.45 36.43
CA ARG A 169 6.17 43.22 37.76
C ARG A 169 7.34 43.11 38.76
N PRO A 170 7.53 44.06 39.70
CA PRO A 170 8.58 43.93 40.70
C PRO A 170 8.26 42.74 41.61
N GLU A 171 9.23 41.83 41.77
CA GLU A 171 9.22 40.80 42.80
C GLU A 171 9.15 41.50 44.16
N GLN A 172 7.99 41.49 44.81
CA GLN A 172 7.87 41.92 46.20
C GLN A 172 8.16 40.74 47.12
N GLU A 173 9.04 41.04 48.07
CA GLU A 173 9.73 40.17 48.99
C GLU A 173 8.79 39.33 49.85
N VAL A 174 9.21 38.09 50.06
CA VAL A 174 8.68 37.18 51.08
C VAL A 174 9.00 37.76 52.45
N ILE A 175 7.98 38.17 53.20
CA ILE A 175 8.08 38.37 54.65
C ILE A 175 7.03 37.48 55.32
N HIS A 176 7.53 36.50 56.08
CA HIS A 176 6.77 35.72 57.05
C HIS A 176 6.31 36.59 58.22
N SER A 177 5.11 36.37 58.77
CA SER A 177 4.92 36.02 60.19
C SER A 177 3.46 36.11 60.65
N ASN A 178 3.12 35.13 61.50
CA ASN A 178 1.98 34.96 62.41
C ASN A 178 0.63 34.50 61.85
#